data_AF-I0Z8K1-F1
#
_entry.id   AF-I0Z8K1-F1
#
_cell.length_a   1.000
_cell.length_b   1.000
_cell.length_c   1.000
_cell.angle_alpha   90.00
_cell.angle_beta   90.00
_cell.angle_gamma   90.00
#
_symmetry.space_group_name_H-M   'P 1'
#
loop_
_entity.id
_entity.type
_entity.pdbx_description
1 polymer ?
#
loop_
_entity_poly.entity_id
_entity_poly.type
_entity_poly.pdbx_seq_one_letter_code
_entity_poly.pdbx_strand_id
1 'polypeptide(L)'
;MKAPPDTRSTVLGLYRRILRTGRSWKGGQEEREYIEREARAQFRRSAAVRDPTEVDKLVQEGEQRLEYALHYHIPYPRLHHASQFPRRYTLNALQVEPSGAPQSKDPDVAAKLAAATERRRAKLERARSEEGNAS
;
A
#
# COMPACT_ATOMS: atom_id res chain seq x y z
N MET A 1 12.31 -12.58 -36.13
CA MET A 1 13.22 -12.16 -35.04
C MET A 1 13.76 -10.78 -35.40
N LYS A 2 13.54 -9.74 -34.58
CA LYS A 2 14.20 -8.44 -34.81
C LYS A 2 15.71 -8.65 -34.60
N ALA A 3 16.53 -8.14 -35.51
CA ALA A 3 17.98 -8.10 -35.30
C ALA A 3 18.25 -7.41 -33.95
N PRO A 4 19.21 -7.90 -33.13
CA PRO A 4 19.53 -7.24 -31.87
C PRO A 4 19.99 -5.83 -32.22
N PRO A 5 19.30 -4.78 -31.72
CA PRO A 5 19.81 -3.43 -31.88
C PRO A 5 21.21 -3.39 -31.29
N ASP A 6 22.12 -2.57 -31.83
CA ASP A 6 23.45 -2.39 -31.24
C ASP A 6 23.27 -2.04 -29.75
N THR A 7 23.55 -3.02 -28.88
CA THR A 7 23.22 -2.98 -27.45
C THR A 7 23.83 -1.74 -26.80
N ARG A 8 25.00 -1.32 -27.27
CA ARG A 8 25.67 -0.11 -26.79
C ARG A 8 24.88 1.15 -27.13
N SER A 9 24.40 1.25 -28.36
CA SER A 9 23.62 2.41 -28.82
C SER A 9 22.32 2.55 -28.02
N THR A 10 21.64 1.44 -27.74
CA THR A 10 20.40 1.39 -26.95
C THR A 10 20.65 1.85 -25.52
N VAL A 11 21.65 1.27 -24.85
CA VAL A 11 22.03 1.61 -23.47
C VAL A 11 22.39 3.10 -23.35
N LEU A 12 23.22 3.62 -24.25
CA LEU A 12 23.60 5.04 -24.24
C LEU A 12 22.42 5.96 -24.60
N GLY A 13 21.52 5.50 -25.48
CA GLY A 13 20.30 6.21 -25.83
C GLY A 13 19.38 6.40 -24.64
N LEU A 14 19.15 5.32 -23.87
CA LEU A 14 18.41 5.36 -22.61
C LEU A 14 19.08 6.26 -21.57
N TYR A 15 20.38 6.10 -21.33
CA TYR A 15 21.12 6.93 -20.38
C TYR A 15 20.98 8.43 -20.67
N ARG A 16 21.15 8.83 -21.94
CA ARG A 16 20.98 10.24 -22.35
C ARG A 16 19.55 10.73 -22.21
N ARG A 17 18.54 9.88 -22.41
CA ARG A 17 17.13 10.25 -22.19
C ARG A 17 16.84 10.49 -20.71
N ILE A 18 17.35 9.63 -19.82
CA ILE A 18 17.18 9.81 -18.38
C ILE A 18 17.86 11.10 -17.91
N LEU A 19 19.10 11.38 -18.33
CA LEU A 19 19.78 12.63 -17.96
C LEU A 19 19.08 13.88 -18.52
N ARG A 20 18.58 13.83 -19.75
CA ARG A 20 17.76 14.93 -20.30
C ARG A 20 16.49 15.14 -19.48
N THR A 21 15.83 14.06 -19.09
CA THR A 21 14.65 14.09 -18.23
C THR A 21 14.96 14.74 -16.89
N GLY A 22 16.08 14.37 -16.24
CA GLY A 22 16.52 15.00 -15.00
C GLY A 22 16.72 16.52 -15.14
N ARG A 23 17.31 16.99 -16.24
CA ARG A 23 17.51 18.42 -16.51
C ARG A 23 16.22 19.19 -16.75
N SER A 24 15.27 18.57 -17.45
CA SER A 24 13.97 19.18 -17.77
C SER A 24 12.88 18.83 -16.74
N TRP A 25 13.24 18.22 -15.62
CA TRP A 25 12.28 17.77 -14.62
C TRP A 25 11.54 18.95 -14.00
N LYS A 26 10.21 18.84 -13.89
CA LYS A 26 9.35 19.95 -13.46
C LYS A 26 9.41 20.23 -11.96
N GLY A 27 9.82 19.26 -11.14
CA GLY A 27 9.93 19.44 -9.71
C GLY A 27 11.23 20.12 -9.25
N GLY A 28 11.51 19.99 -7.96
CA GLY A 28 12.56 20.74 -7.26
C GLY A 28 13.99 20.35 -7.67
N GLN A 29 14.97 21.16 -7.23
CA GLN A 29 16.38 20.89 -7.50
C GLN A 29 16.86 19.55 -6.94
N GLU A 30 16.40 19.17 -5.75
CA GLU A 30 16.73 17.89 -5.11
C GLU A 30 16.33 16.68 -5.96
N GLU A 31 15.16 16.75 -6.60
CA GLU A 31 14.66 15.70 -7.48
C GLU A 31 15.49 15.59 -8.77
N ARG A 32 15.86 16.73 -9.35
CA ARG A 32 16.73 16.79 -10.54
C ARG A 32 18.09 16.13 -10.25
N GLU A 33 18.70 16.53 -9.13
CA GLU A 33 19.97 15.98 -8.67
C GLU A 33 19.86 14.50 -8.32
N TYR A 34 18.73 14.09 -7.73
CA TYR A 34 18.43 12.69 -7.46
C TYR A 34 18.41 11.86 -8.76
N ILE A 35 17.65 12.28 -9.77
CA ILE A 35 17.57 11.58 -11.06
C ILE A 35 18.96 11.43 -11.69
N GLU A 36 19.74 12.50 -11.75
CA GLU A 36 21.08 12.45 -12.34
C GLU A 36 22.03 11.54 -11.57
N ARG A 37 22.04 11.63 -10.24
CA ARG A 37 22.90 10.83 -9.37
C ARG A 37 22.54 9.35 -9.45
N GLU A 38 21.24 9.03 -9.35
CA GLU A 38 20.76 7.65 -9.38
C GLU A 38 21.01 7.01 -10.75
N ALA A 39 20.75 7.73 -11.84
CA ALA A 39 21.08 7.25 -13.19
C ALA A 39 22.58 6.93 -13.31
N ARG A 40 23.46 7.84 -12.89
CA ARG A 40 24.92 7.59 -12.89
C ARG A 40 25.30 6.40 -12.02
N ALA A 41 24.64 6.20 -10.88
CA ALA A 41 24.93 5.09 -9.97
C ALA A 41 24.49 3.74 -10.58
N GLN A 42 23.26 3.66 -11.11
CA GLN A 42 22.71 2.48 -11.76
C GLN A 42 23.60 2.03 -12.94
N PHE A 43 23.90 2.93 -13.88
CA PHE A 43 24.71 2.59 -15.05
C PHE A 43 26.15 2.21 -14.70
N ARG A 44 26.73 2.79 -13.64
CA ARG A 44 28.05 2.38 -13.15
C ARG A 44 28.02 0.99 -12.50
N ARG A 45 27.00 0.70 -11.69
CA ARG A 45 26.82 -0.64 -11.07
C ARG A 45 26.70 -1.74 -12.12
N SER A 46 26.02 -1.45 -13.23
CA SER A 46 25.81 -2.42 -14.31
C SER A 46 26.90 -2.44 -15.40
N ALA A 47 27.95 -1.61 -15.30
CA ALA A 47 28.95 -1.45 -16.36
C ALA A 47 29.76 -2.72 -16.68
N ALA A 48 29.84 -3.66 -15.73
CA ALA A 48 30.55 -4.92 -15.89
C ALA A 48 29.69 -6.05 -16.49
N VAL A 49 28.37 -5.85 -16.65
CA VAL A 49 27.47 -6.87 -17.19
C VAL A 49 27.78 -7.08 -18.67
N ARG A 50 28.06 -8.33 -19.06
CA ARG A 50 28.41 -8.73 -20.44
C ARG A 50 27.38 -9.62 -21.12
N ASP A 51 26.55 -10.29 -20.34
CA ASP A 51 25.48 -11.14 -20.87
C ASP A 51 24.43 -10.28 -21.58
N PRO A 52 24.23 -10.46 -22.91
CA PRO A 52 23.26 -9.68 -23.67
C PRO A 52 21.84 -9.78 -23.10
N THR A 53 21.45 -10.95 -22.59
CA THR A 53 20.10 -11.15 -22.04
C THR A 53 19.89 -10.36 -20.76
N GLU A 54 20.92 -10.24 -19.94
CA GLU A 54 20.88 -9.47 -18.70
C GLU A 54 20.93 -7.96 -18.98
N VAL A 55 21.71 -7.54 -19.99
CA VAL A 55 21.70 -6.14 -20.44
C VAL A 55 20.32 -5.74 -20.95
N ASP A 56 19.66 -6.60 -21.73
CA ASP A 56 18.31 -6.32 -22.24
C ASP A 56 17.29 -6.16 -21.11
N LYS A 57 17.35 -7.01 -20.07
CA LYS A 57 16.49 -6.85 -18.87
C LYS A 57 16.73 -5.51 -18.17
N LEU A 58 18.00 -5.14 -17.97
CA LEU A 58 18.35 -3.88 -17.31
C LEU A 58 17.90 -2.66 -18.13
N VAL A 59 17.98 -2.74 -19.47
CA VAL A 59 17.45 -1.71 -20.35
C VAL A 59 15.93 -1.62 -20.19
N GLN A 60 15.21 -2.74 -20.25
CA GLN A 60 13.76 -2.76 -20.08
C GLN A 60 13.32 -2.20 -18.71
N GLU A 61 14.00 -2.58 -17.64
CA GLU A 61 13.76 -2.03 -16.29
C GLU A 61 13.97 -0.51 -16.27
N GLY A 62 15.04 -0.02 -16.90
CA GLY A 62 15.34 1.41 -16.98
C GLY A 62 14.31 2.20 -17.79
N GLU A 63 13.81 1.66 -18.90
CA GLU A 63 12.71 2.25 -19.68
C GLU A 63 11.44 2.34 -18.83
N GLN A 64 11.08 1.23 -18.17
CA GLN A 64 9.87 1.15 -17.36
C GLN A 64 9.92 2.13 -16.17
N ARG A 65 11.08 2.27 -15.53
CA ARG A 65 11.30 3.28 -14.48
C ARG A 65 11.15 4.69 -15.00
N LEU A 66 11.71 4.99 -16.17
CA LEU A 66 11.57 6.30 -16.79
C LEU A 66 10.11 6.62 -17.12
N GLU A 67 9.38 5.64 -17.68
CA GLU A 67 7.95 5.76 -17.99
C GLU A 67 7.12 6.02 -16.74
N TYR A 68 7.33 5.25 -15.67
CA TYR A 68 6.64 5.47 -14.40
C TYR A 68 6.96 6.82 -13.77
N ALA A 69 8.22 7.25 -13.81
CA ALA A 69 8.59 8.57 -13.31
C ALA A 69 7.83 9.65 -14.08
N LEU A 70 7.80 9.59 -15.41
CA LEU A 70 7.10 10.56 -16.25
C LEU A 70 5.58 10.53 -16.05
N HIS A 71 4.99 9.35 -15.92
CA HIS A 71 3.54 9.19 -15.78
C HIS A 71 3.02 9.65 -14.42
N TYR A 72 3.74 9.33 -13.34
CA TYR A 72 3.32 9.66 -11.97
C TYR A 72 3.96 10.92 -11.41
N HIS A 73 4.92 11.53 -12.12
CA HIS A 73 5.72 12.66 -11.63
C HIS A 73 6.43 12.37 -10.30
N ILE A 74 6.87 11.13 -10.09
CA ILE A 74 7.60 10.71 -8.89
C ILE A 74 8.97 10.16 -9.32
N PRO A 75 10.07 10.85 -8.98
CA PRO A 75 11.41 10.44 -9.41
C PRO A 75 12.03 9.39 -8.49
N TYR A 76 11.50 9.25 -7.27
CA TYR A 76 12.00 8.35 -6.25
C TYR A 76 11.49 6.91 -6.44
N PRO A 77 12.20 5.90 -5.87
CA PRO A 77 11.73 4.54 -5.89
C PRO A 77 10.40 4.47 -5.15
N ARG A 78 9.39 3.82 -5.74
CA ARG A 78 8.17 3.52 -5.00
C ARG A 78 8.52 2.57 -3.86
N LEU A 79 8.13 2.95 -2.63
CA LEU A 79 8.19 2.04 -1.50
C LEU A 79 7.25 0.86 -1.78
N HIS A 80 7.82 -0.32 -1.96
CA HIS A 80 7.01 -1.54 -1.97
C HIS A 80 6.50 -1.75 -0.55
N HIS A 81 5.18 -1.71 -0.36
CA HIS A 81 4.56 -2.11 0.89
C HIS A 81 4.81 -3.61 1.07
N ALA A 82 5.96 -3.98 1.62
CA ALA A 82 6.02 -5.17 2.44
C ALA A 82 4.87 -5.01 3.44
N SER A 83 4.01 -6.02 3.59
CA SER A 83 2.99 -6.01 4.63
C SER A 83 3.70 -6.04 5.99
N GLN A 84 4.20 -4.88 6.43
CA GLN A 84 4.91 -4.70 7.70
C GLN A 84 3.95 -4.99 8.86
N PHE A 85 2.65 -4.86 8.60
CA PHE A 85 1.60 -5.32 9.50
C PHE A 85 1.14 -6.71 9.05
N PRO A 86 1.18 -7.72 9.94
CA PRO A 86 0.46 -8.96 9.68
C PRO A 86 -1.02 -8.60 9.42
N ARG A 87 -1.69 -9.31 8.49
CA ARG A 87 -3.14 -9.21 8.25
C ARG A 87 -3.91 -9.65 9.51
N ARG A 88 -3.88 -8.86 10.58
CA ARG A 88 -4.59 -9.12 11.85
C ARG A 88 -6.01 -8.56 11.88
N TYR A 89 -6.49 -8.01 10.76
CA TYR A 89 -7.80 -7.33 10.72
C TYR A 89 -8.73 -7.82 9.62
N THR A 90 -8.55 -9.02 9.08
CA THR A 90 -9.61 -9.63 8.25
C THR A 90 -10.53 -10.47 9.13
N LEU A 91 -11.68 -9.89 9.47
CA LEU A 91 -13.00 -10.53 9.66
C LEU A 91 -13.28 -11.45 10.87
N ASN A 92 -12.32 -11.79 11.74
CA ASN A 92 -12.66 -12.48 13.01
C ASN A 92 -12.84 -11.54 14.22
N ALA A 93 -12.45 -10.26 14.11
CA ALA A 93 -12.63 -9.28 15.19
C ALA A 93 -14.08 -8.76 15.34
N LEU A 94 -15.02 -9.23 14.51
CA LEU A 94 -16.45 -8.95 14.64
C LEU A 94 -17.23 -10.10 15.27
N GLN A 95 -16.56 -11.20 15.67
CA GLN A 95 -17.13 -12.11 16.65
C GLN A 95 -17.04 -11.43 18.03
N VAL A 96 -17.94 -10.46 18.23
CA VAL A 96 -18.37 -10.08 19.57
C VAL A 96 -19.11 -11.30 20.08
N GLU A 97 -18.40 -12.18 20.77
CA GLU A 97 -19.05 -13.10 21.70
C GLU A 97 -19.98 -12.24 22.57
N PRO A 98 -21.26 -12.61 22.76
CA PRO A 98 -22.17 -11.87 23.63
C PRO A 98 -21.65 -11.97 25.07
N SER A 99 -20.68 -11.12 25.39
CA SER A 99 -20.10 -11.00 26.71
C SER A 99 -21.23 -10.63 27.64
N GLY A 100 -21.52 -11.54 28.58
CA GLY A 100 -22.53 -11.36 29.61
C GLY A 100 -22.38 -9.99 30.29
N ALA A 101 -23.52 -9.49 30.76
CA ALA A 101 -23.69 -8.15 31.33
C ALA A 101 -22.47 -7.67 32.15
N PRO A 102 -22.09 -6.37 32.05
CA PRO A 102 -20.92 -5.84 32.77
C PRO A 102 -21.03 -6.18 34.26
N GLN A 103 -20.11 -6.99 34.78
CA GLN A 103 -20.08 -7.30 36.21
C GLN A 103 -19.24 -6.23 36.91
N SER A 104 -19.90 -5.30 37.61
CA SER A 104 -19.22 -4.39 38.53
C SER A 104 -18.98 -5.07 39.87
N LYS A 105 -17.81 -4.86 40.47
CA LYS A 105 -17.50 -5.33 41.84
C LYS A 105 -18.23 -4.55 42.93
N ASP A 106 -18.78 -3.38 42.59
CA ASP A 106 -19.57 -2.54 43.48
C ASP A 106 -21.03 -3.06 43.51
N PRO A 107 -21.56 -3.42 44.69
CA PRO A 107 -22.89 -4.03 44.82
C PRO A 107 -24.03 -3.08 44.41
N ASP A 108 -23.87 -1.76 44.60
CA ASP A 108 -24.91 -0.79 44.25
C ASP A 108 -24.97 -0.58 42.73
N VAL A 109 -23.81 -0.58 42.08
CA VAL A 109 -23.72 -0.50 40.61
C VAL A 109 -24.24 -1.80 39.98
N ALA A 110 -23.97 -2.96 40.59
CA ALA A 110 -24.46 -4.25 40.11
C ALA A 110 -25.99 -4.34 40.20
N ALA A 111 -26.58 -3.87 41.30
CA ALA A 111 -28.02 -3.81 41.48
C ALA A 111 -28.70 -2.89 40.44
N LYS A 112 -28.10 -1.72 40.17
CA LYS A 112 -28.60 -0.79 39.14
C LYS A 112 -28.53 -1.40 37.74
N LEU A 113 -27.47 -2.14 37.41
CA LEU A 113 -27.34 -2.83 36.13
C LEU A 113 -28.37 -3.96 35.98
N ALA A 114 -28.57 -4.76 37.03
CA ALA A 114 -29.57 -5.82 37.04
C ALA A 114 -30.99 -5.26 36.80
N ALA A 115 -31.37 -4.21 37.54
CA ALA A 115 -32.65 -3.54 37.36
C ALA A 115 -32.82 -2.95 35.95
N ALA A 116 -31.75 -2.40 35.36
CA ALA A 116 -31.78 -1.90 34.00
C ALA A 116 -31.98 -3.02 32.96
N THR A 117 -31.34 -4.18 33.17
CA THR A 117 -31.52 -5.36 32.29
C THR A 117 -32.93 -5.94 32.36
N GLU A 118 -33.52 -6.01 33.55
CA GLU A 118 -34.90 -6.47 33.73
C GLU A 118 -35.92 -5.53 33.08
N ARG A 119 -35.75 -4.21 33.24
CA ARG A 119 -36.60 -3.21 32.56
C ARG A 119 -36.53 -3.35 31.04
N ARG A 120 -35.32 -3.56 30.51
CA ARG A 120 -35.12 -3.76 29.07
C ARG A 120 -35.78 -5.04 28.58
N ARG A 121 -35.67 -6.14 29.34
CA ARG A 121 -36.31 -7.42 29.03
C ARG A 121 -37.84 -7.31 29.05
N ALA A 122 -38.41 -6.72 30.10
CA ALA A 122 -39.84 -6.49 30.21
C ALA A 122 -40.37 -5.59 29.08
N LYS A 123 -39.60 -4.58 28.65
CA LYS A 123 -39.96 -3.74 27.50
C LYS A 123 -39.98 -4.53 26.19
N LEU A 124 -39.00 -5.41 25.98
CA LEU A 124 -38.93 -6.27 24.80
C LEU A 124 -40.04 -7.32 24.79
N GLU A 125 -40.37 -7.91 25.94
CA GLU A 125 -41.47 -8.86 26.07
C GLU A 125 -42.82 -8.19 25.80
N ARG A 126 -43.06 -6.97 26.31
CA ARG A 126 -44.26 -6.19 25.97
C ARG A 126 -44.37 -5.88 24.48
N ALA A 127 -43.28 -5.40 23.86
CA ALA A 127 -43.25 -5.13 22.42
C ALA A 127 -43.55 -6.41 21.60
N ARG A 128 -43.02 -7.56 22.02
CA ARG A 128 -43.26 -8.84 21.36
C ARG A 128 -44.69 -9.36 21.55
N SER A 129 -45.30 -9.11 22.71
CA SER A 129 -46.72 -9.43 22.97
C SER A 129 -47.67 -8.52 22.19
N GLU A 130 -47.30 -7.24 21.99
CA GLU A 130 -48.06 -6.28 21.17
C GLU A 130 -47.99 -6.62 19.68
N GLU A 131 -46.83 -7.07 19.17
CA GLU A 131 -46.68 -7.54 17.78
C GLU A 131 -47.42 -8.86 17.50
N GLY A 132 -47.54 -9.75 18.50
CA GLY A 132 -48.22 -11.05 18.35
C GLY A 132 -49.76 -10.99 18.43
N ASN A 133 -50.34 -9.90 18.95
CA ASN A 133 -51.80 -9.74 19.11
C ASN A 133 -52.44 -8.88 17.99
N ALA A 134 -51.68 -8.56 16.94
CA ALA A 134 -52.09 -7.76 15.80
C ALA A 134 -52.18 -8.56 14.48
N SER A 135 -52.18 -9.90 14.55
CA SER A 135 -52.47 -10.82 13.42
C SER A 135 -53.76 -11.58 13.63
#